data_AF-A0A3L7P1L7-F1
#
_entry.id   AF-A0A3L7P1L7-F1
#
_cell.length_a   1.000
_cell.length_b   1.000
_cell.length_c   1.000
_cell.angle_alpha   90.00
_cell.angle_beta   90.00
_cell.angle_gamma   90.00
#
_symmetry.space_group_name_H-M   'P 1'
#
loop_
_entity.id
_entity.type
_entity.pdbx_description
1 polymer ?
#
loop_
_entity_poly.entity_id
_entity_poly.type
_entity_poly.pdbx_seq_one_letter_code
_entity_poly.pdbx_strand_id
1 'polypeptide(L)'
;MPRQDALLRLYQQLVAQRSELQRQLAHDISNTGDDGASMGDVADLANGDVERELSSQLASLESRELEQIEAAILALKQGRYGNCEDCQKPIPLARLQAVPHSTTCIDCQRSEERGERKREMRTNWTTAWRDEVRAHDVETTLENLSIPVDR
;
A
#
# COMPACT_ATOMS: atom_id res chain seq x y z
N MET A 1 18.06 17.46 9.29
CA MET A 1 17.86 16.11 8.70
C MET A 1 16.48 16.07 8.00
N PRO A 2 16.27 16.82 6.90
CA PRO A 2 14.91 17.06 6.38
C PRO A 2 14.22 15.80 5.83
N ARG A 3 14.98 14.81 5.35
CA ARG A 3 14.45 13.55 4.80
C ARG A 3 14.00 12.57 5.88
N GLN A 4 14.71 12.50 7.00
CA GLN A 4 14.41 11.60 8.11
C GLN A 4 13.11 12.02 8.80
N ASP A 5 12.91 13.32 9.01
CA ASP A 5 11.68 13.90 9.54
C ASP A 5 10.48 13.71 8.60
N ALA A 6 10.71 13.66 7.29
CA ALA A 6 9.67 13.34 6.30
C ALA A 6 9.21 11.87 6.40
N LEU A 7 10.15 10.94 6.54
CA LEU A 7 9.85 9.51 6.69
C LEU A 7 9.14 9.18 8.00
N LEU A 8 9.54 9.84 9.10
CA LEU A 8 8.84 9.72 10.40
C LEU A 8 7.39 10.19 10.32
N ARG A 9 7.11 11.29 9.62
CA ARG A 9 5.74 11.77 9.39
C ARG A 9 4.93 10.79 8.55
N LEU A 10 5.52 10.24 7.49
CA LEU A 10 4.88 9.21 6.67
C LEU A 10 4.57 7.95 7.48
N TYR A 11 5.49 7.51 8.34
CA TYR A 11 5.27 6.38 9.24
C TYR A 11 4.09 6.63 10.20
N GLN A 12 4.06 7.78 10.86
CA GLN A 12 2.96 8.13 11.77
C GLN A 12 1.61 8.17 11.04
N GLN A 13 1.59 8.73 9.83
CA GLN A 13 0.40 8.74 8.98
C GLN A 13 -0.07 7.32 8.64
N LEU A 14 0.83 6.44 8.21
CA LEU A 14 0.50 5.04 7.88
C LEU A 14 -0.01 4.26 9.09
N VAL A 15 0.57 4.46 10.28
CA VAL A 15 0.11 3.82 11.52
C VAL A 15 -1.31 4.27 11.89
N ALA A 16 -1.60 5.57 11.76
CA ALA A 16 -2.93 6.11 12.01
C ALA A 16 -3.96 5.57 11.00
N GLN A 17 -3.60 5.51 9.71
CA GLN A 17 -4.43 4.92 8.66
C GLN A 17 -4.72 3.44 8.93
N ARG A 18 -3.70 2.66 9.31
CA ARG A 18 -3.86 1.25 9.67
C ARG A 18 -4.86 1.06 10.82
N SER A 19 -4.72 1.84 11.90
CA SER A 19 -5.62 1.70 13.04
C SER A 19 -7.07 2.06 12.71
N GLU A 20 -7.27 3.02 11.80
CA GLU A 20 -8.60 3.42 11.37
C GLU A 20 -9.24 2.35 10.47
N LEU A 21 -8.51 1.82 9.48
CA LEU A 21 -9.00 0.70 8.65
C LEU A 21 -9.32 -0.54 9.47
N GLN A 22 -8.47 -0.89 10.45
CA GLN A 22 -8.74 -2.01 11.36
C GLN A 22 -10.03 -1.82 12.17
N ARG A 23 -10.30 -0.58 12.59
CA ARG A 23 -11.54 -0.23 13.32
C ARG A 23 -12.77 -0.32 12.43
N GLN A 24 -12.66 0.15 11.19
CA GLN A 24 -13.72 0.07 10.18
C GLN A 24 -14.07 -1.39 9.86
N LEU A 25 -13.07 -2.19 9.51
CA LEU A 25 -13.29 -3.61 9.19
C LEU A 25 -13.90 -4.39 10.38
N ALA A 26 -13.47 -4.09 11.61
CA ALA A 26 -14.07 -4.69 12.80
C ALA A 26 -15.53 -4.29 13.00
N HIS A 27 -15.89 -3.04 12.66
CA HIS A 27 -17.27 -2.57 12.70
C HIS A 27 -18.13 -3.26 11.63
N ASP A 28 -17.64 -3.39 10.39
CA ASP A 28 -18.40 -4.00 9.29
C ASP A 28 -18.68 -5.48 9.54
N ILE A 29 -17.72 -6.21 10.11
CA ILE A 29 -17.91 -7.60 10.56
C ILE A 29 -19.03 -7.67 11.62
N SER A 30 -19.07 -6.71 12.55
CA SER A 30 -20.09 -6.69 13.60
C SER A 30 -21.50 -6.37 13.07
N ASN A 31 -21.62 -5.45 12.12
CA ASN A 31 -22.91 -5.11 11.49
C ASN A 31 -23.45 -6.27 10.66
N THR A 32 -22.59 -6.92 9.87
CA THR A 32 -23.01 -8.05 9.01
C THR A 32 -23.52 -9.25 9.84
N GLY A 33 -23.08 -9.37 11.11
CA GLY A 33 -23.55 -10.40 12.04
C GLY A 33 -24.92 -10.12 12.68
N ASP A 34 -25.40 -8.87 12.64
CA ASP A 34 -26.67 -8.43 13.26
C ASP A 34 -27.83 -8.30 12.26
N ASP A 35 -27.58 -8.53 10.96
CA ASP A 35 -28.60 -8.64 9.91
C ASP A 35 -29.40 -9.96 10.01
N GLY A 36 -29.86 -10.26 11.22
CA GLY A 36 -30.71 -11.39 11.54
C GLY A 36 -31.98 -11.35 10.70
N ALA A 37 -32.10 -12.31 9.78
CA ALA A 37 -33.33 -12.74 9.12
C ALA A 37 -34.31 -11.59 8.81
N SER A 38 -33.93 -10.71 7.87
CA SER A 38 -34.88 -9.75 7.30
C SER A 38 -36.06 -10.52 6.70
N MET A 39 -37.20 -10.46 7.38
CA MET A 39 -38.52 -10.88 6.86
C MET A 39 -39.01 -9.78 5.90
N GLY A 40 -38.27 -9.60 4.81
CA GLY A 40 -38.61 -8.69 3.73
C GLY A 40 -39.41 -9.37 2.63
N ASP A 41 -40.01 -8.57 1.74
CA ASP A 41 -40.58 -9.12 0.51
C ASP A 41 -39.49 -9.56 -0.48
N VAL A 42 -39.88 -10.07 -1.65
CA VAL A 42 -38.91 -10.55 -2.66
C VAL A 42 -37.98 -9.42 -3.13
N ALA A 43 -38.44 -8.16 -3.14
CA ALA A 43 -37.64 -7.02 -3.52
C ALA A 43 -36.63 -6.65 -2.42
N ASP A 44 -37.04 -6.71 -1.16
CA ASP A 44 -36.17 -6.48 0.00
C ASP A 44 -35.06 -7.53 0.08
N LEU A 45 -35.39 -8.80 -0.16
CA LEU A 45 -34.39 -9.89 -0.21
C LEU A 45 -33.38 -9.67 -1.34
N ALA A 46 -33.85 -9.31 -2.53
CA ALA A 46 -32.98 -9.03 -3.67
C ALA A 46 -32.05 -7.82 -3.41
N ASN A 47 -32.55 -6.76 -2.78
CA ASN A 47 -31.74 -5.60 -2.39
C ASN A 47 -30.71 -5.97 -1.31
N GLY A 48 -31.12 -6.75 -0.30
CA GLY A 48 -30.21 -7.21 0.75
C GLY A 48 -29.07 -8.09 0.22
N ASP A 49 -29.34 -8.91 -0.79
CA ASP A 49 -28.29 -9.71 -1.45
C ASP A 49 -27.27 -8.82 -2.18
N VAL A 50 -27.73 -7.80 -2.91
CA VAL A 50 -26.86 -6.82 -3.59
C VAL A 50 -26.02 -6.03 -2.58
N GLU A 51 -26.62 -5.60 -1.47
CA GLU A 51 -25.92 -4.85 -0.43
C GLU A 51 -24.83 -5.69 0.25
N ARG A 52 -25.12 -6.97 0.55
CA ARG A 52 -24.10 -7.89 1.08
C ARG A 52 -22.98 -8.16 0.09
N GLU A 53 -23.30 -8.33 -1.20
CA GLU A 53 -22.27 -8.51 -2.23
C GLU A 53 -21.37 -7.28 -2.33
N LEU A 54 -21.95 -6.08 -2.35
CA LEU A 54 -21.20 -4.83 -2.36
C LEU A 54 -20.32 -4.67 -1.14
N SER A 55 -20.86 -4.91 0.08
CA SER A 55 -20.10 -4.87 1.34
C SER A 55 -18.90 -5.83 1.31
N SER A 56 -19.11 -7.06 0.83
CA SER A 56 -18.05 -8.06 0.71
C SER A 56 -16.93 -7.62 -0.25
N GLN A 57 -17.28 -6.97 -1.36
CA GLN A 57 -16.29 -6.43 -2.30
C GLN A 57 -15.51 -5.25 -1.70
N LEU A 58 -16.19 -4.35 -0.99
CA LEU A 58 -15.54 -3.22 -0.30
C LEU A 58 -14.57 -3.71 0.78
N ALA A 59 -15.00 -4.63 1.65
CA ALA A 59 -14.15 -5.24 2.66
C ALA A 59 -12.91 -5.93 2.05
N SER A 60 -13.07 -6.55 0.88
CA SER A 60 -11.94 -7.15 0.15
C SER A 60 -10.93 -6.12 -0.36
N LEU A 61 -11.40 -4.94 -0.77
CA LEU A 61 -10.52 -3.84 -1.20
C LEU A 61 -9.79 -3.22 0.00
N GLU A 62 -10.49 -2.97 1.09
CA GLU A 62 -9.93 -2.42 2.33
C GLU A 62 -8.89 -3.36 2.95
N SER A 63 -9.15 -4.68 2.92
CA SER A 63 -8.18 -5.68 3.35
C SER A 63 -6.89 -5.63 2.54
N ARG A 64 -6.98 -5.50 1.21
CA ARG A 64 -5.79 -5.35 0.34
C ARG A 64 -5.06 -4.04 0.58
N GLU A 65 -5.76 -2.96 0.91
CA GLU A 65 -5.14 -1.69 1.28
C GLU A 65 -4.40 -1.81 2.61
N LEU A 66 -5.01 -2.49 3.59
CA LEU A 66 -4.40 -2.78 4.89
C LEU A 66 -3.10 -3.57 4.74
N GLU A 67 -3.09 -4.62 3.90
CA GLU A 67 -1.90 -5.41 3.59
C GLU A 67 -0.77 -4.53 3.00
N GLN A 68 -1.10 -3.61 2.09
CA GLN A 68 -0.12 -2.68 1.50
C GLN A 68 0.44 -1.71 2.54
N ILE A 69 -0.41 -1.19 3.43
CA ILE A 69 0.02 -0.31 4.53
C ILE A 69 0.96 -1.07 5.48
N GLU A 70 0.65 -2.31 5.82
CA GLU A 70 1.50 -3.15 6.67
C GLU A 70 2.84 -3.46 6.00
N ALA A 71 2.85 -3.77 4.71
CA ALA A 71 4.06 -3.96 3.93
C ALA A 71 4.94 -2.69 3.91
N ALA A 72 4.33 -1.52 3.72
CA ALA A 72 5.02 -0.22 3.76
C ALA A 72 5.62 0.08 5.15
N ILE A 73 4.87 -0.19 6.23
CA ILE A 73 5.34 -0.06 7.61
C ILE A 73 6.52 -1.01 7.86
N LEU A 74 6.44 -2.26 7.39
CA LEU A 74 7.51 -3.24 7.53
C LEU A 74 8.77 -2.80 6.75
N ALA A 75 8.60 -2.27 5.55
CA ALA A 75 9.70 -1.73 4.75
C ALA A 75 10.37 -0.53 5.45
N LEU A 76 9.59 0.33 6.11
CA LEU A 76 10.11 1.43 6.94
C LEU A 76 10.92 0.89 8.13
N LYS A 77 10.39 -0.13 8.81
CA LYS A 77 11.09 -0.82 9.93
C LYS A 77 12.40 -1.44 9.53
N GLN A 78 12.47 -1.99 8.32
CA GLN A 78 13.67 -2.65 7.79
C GLN A 78 14.65 -1.66 7.12
N GLY A 79 14.33 -0.36 7.05
CA GLY A 79 15.17 0.65 6.41
C GLY A 79 15.24 0.54 4.88
N ARG A 80 14.37 -0.27 4.27
CA ARG A 80 14.28 -0.49 2.81
C ARG A 80 13.22 0.36 2.12
N TYR A 81 12.50 1.19 2.88
CA TYR A 81 11.44 2.03 2.34
C TYR A 81 12.00 3.11 1.42
N GLY A 82 11.32 3.30 0.29
CA GLY A 82 11.81 4.15 -0.80
C GLY A 82 12.58 3.40 -1.87
N ASN A 83 12.68 2.07 -1.79
CA ASN A 83 13.17 1.21 -2.87
C ASN A 83 12.04 0.27 -3.35
N CYS A 84 11.93 0.12 -4.67
CA CYS A 84 10.94 -0.76 -5.29
C CYS A 84 11.22 -2.23 -4.98
N GLU A 85 10.20 -2.98 -4.58
CA GLU A 85 10.35 -4.42 -4.29
C GLU A 85 10.73 -5.26 -5.52
N ASP A 86 10.22 -4.91 -6.71
CA ASP A 86 10.47 -5.69 -7.93
C ASP A 86 11.83 -5.37 -8.59
N CYS A 87 12.12 -4.09 -8.78
CA CYS A 87 13.28 -3.64 -9.55
C CYS A 87 14.39 -3.03 -8.69
N GLN A 88 14.18 -2.91 -7.38
CA GLN A 88 15.15 -2.38 -6.40
C GLN A 88 15.60 -0.92 -6.67
N LYS A 89 14.95 -0.23 -7.62
CA LYS A 89 15.20 1.18 -7.93
C LYS A 89 14.60 2.10 -6.87
N PRO A 90 15.18 3.28 -6.64
CA PRO A 90 14.59 4.27 -5.73
C PRO A 90 13.22 4.74 -6.24
N ILE A 91 12.25 4.83 -5.33
CA ILE A 91 10.91 5.36 -5.57
C ILE A 91 10.97 6.88 -5.38
N PRO A 92 10.46 7.68 -6.33
CA PRO A 92 10.49 9.13 -6.21
C PRO A 92 9.66 9.61 -5.02
N LEU A 93 10.17 10.61 -4.29
CA LEU A 93 9.51 11.18 -3.10
C LEU A 93 8.11 11.72 -3.41
N ALA A 94 7.90 12.30 -4.59
CA ALA A 94 6.58 12.76 -5.03
C ALA A 94 5.55 11.63 -5.07
N ARG A 95 5.96 10.39 -5.42
CA ARG A 95 5.08 9.22 -5.36
C ARG A 95 4.78 8.82 -3.92
N LEU A 96 5.79 8.77 -3.05
CA LEU A 96 5.60 8.41 -1.64
C LEU A 96 4.74 9.43 -0.89
N GLN A 97 4.77 10.70 -1.31
CA GLN A 97 3.87 11.74 -0.78
C GLN A 97 2.43 11.60 -1.27
N ALA A 98 2.24 11.18 -2.52
CA ALA A 98 0.91 10.97 -3.11
C ALA A 98 0.27 9.65 -2.65
N VAL A 99 1.06 8.56 -2.61
CA VAL A 99 0.64 7.20 -2.27
C VAL A 99 1.67 6.60 -1.30
N PRO A 100 1.49 6.82 0.02
CA PRO A 100 2.50 6.45 1.02
C PRO A 100 2.60 4.94 1.27
N HIS A 101 1.57 4.15 0.96
CA HIS A 101 1.58 2.70 1.10
C HIS A 101 2.21 1.96 -0.10
N SER A 102 2.67 2.68 -1.14
CA SER A 102 3.21 2.05 -2.35
C SER A 102 4.62 1.47 -2.12
N THR A 103 4.79 0.18 -2.39
CA THR A 103 6.09 -0.52 -2.30
C THR A 103 6.80 -0.74 -3.65
N THR A 104 6.14 -0.41 -4.77
CA THR A 104 6.66 -0.58 -6.13
C THR A 104 6.99 0.77 -6.79
N CYS A 105 7.74 0.79 -7.91
CA CYS A 105 7.96 1.99 -8.73
C CYS A 105 6.90 2.12 -9.84
N ILE A 106 6.76 3.32 -10.44
CA ILE A 106 5.62 3.62 -11.33
C ILE A 106 5.67 2.74 -12.59
N ASP A 107 6.88 2.39 -13.03
CA ASP A 107 7.09 1.51 -14.16
C ASP A 107 6.65 0.08 -13.84
N CYS A 108 7.03 -0.45 -12.67
CA CYS A 108 6.59 -1.78 -12.22
C CYS A 108 5.08 -1.85 -12.07
N GLN A 109 4.47 -0.82 -11.45
CA GLN A 109 3.01 -0.71 -11.32
C GLN A 109 2.32 -0.73 -12.70
N ARG A 110 2.80 0.06 -13.65
CA ARG A 110 2.25 0.12 -15.02
C ARG A 110 2.38 -1.21 -15.75
N SER A 111 3.48 -1.93 -15.55
CA SER A 111 3.67 -3.26 -16.13
C SER A 111 2.68 -4.27 -15.56
N GLU A 112 2.42 -4.23 -14.25
CA GLU A 112 1.40 -5.08 -13.62
C GLU A 112 -0.02 -4.77 -14.15
N GLU A 113 -0.39 -3.49 -14.25
CA GLU A 113 -1.69 -3.06 -14.78
C GLU A 113 -1.91 -3.50 -16.24
N ARG A 114 -0.84 -3.56 -17.04
CA ARG A 114 -0.89 -4.06 -18.43
C ARG A 114 -0.96 -5.59 -18.52
N GLY A 115 -0.90 -6.30 -17.40
CA GLY A 115 -0.85 -7.77 -17.36
C GLY A 115 0.49 -8.34 -17.83
N GLU A 116 1.52 -7.51 -17.93
CA GLU A 116 2.86 -7.89 -18.39
C GLU A 116 3.70 -8.43 -17.21
N ARG A 117 3.19 -9.40 -16.44
CA ARG A 117 4.01 -10.11 -15.45
C ARG A 117 5.01 -11.02 -16.15
N LYS A 118 6.13 -10.48 -16.61
CA LYS A 118 7.29 -11.28 -17.00
C LYS A 118 8.24 -11.44 -15.82
N ARG A 119 8.18 -12.63 -15.21
CA ARG A 119 9.39 -13.30 -14.73
C ARG A 119 10.38 -13.28 -15.91
N GLU A 120 11.59 -12.81 -15.64
CA GLU A 120 12.70 -12.63 -16.59
C GLU A 120 12.76 -11.24 -17.25
N MET A 121 13.53 -10.33 -16.60
CA MET A 121 14.66 -9.69 -17.27
C MET A 121 15.63 -9.09 -16.24
N ARG A 122 16.45 -9.94 -15.61
CA ARG A 122 17.84 -9.53 -15.34
C ARG A 122 18.40 -9.13 -16.72
N THR A 123 18.99 -7.94 -16.82
CA THR A 123 19.59 -7.36 -18.04
C THR A 123 18.64 -6.89 -19.14
N ASN A 124 18.33 -5.58 -19.15
CA ASN A 124 18.91 -4.63 -20.12
C ASN A 124 18.18 -3.27 -20.05
N TRP A 125 18.57 -2.42 -19.09
CA TRP A 125 18.22 -0.99 -19.09
C TRP A 125 19.43 -0.10 -18.74
N THR A 126 20.65 -0.63 -18.81
CA THR A 126 21.89 0.15 -18.60
C THR A 126 22.17 1.19 -19.68
N THR A 127 21.32 1.35 -20.70
CA THR A 127 21.62 2.24 -21.84
C THR A 127 20.50 3.22 -22.21
N ALA A 128 19.37 3.28 -21.49
CA ALA A 128 18.28 4.20 -21.88
C ALA A 128 17.85 5.22 -20.81
N TRP A 129 18.47 5.24 -19.63
CA TRP A 129 18.25 6.28 -18.58
C TRP A 129 19.52 7.11 -18.32
N ARG A 130 20.37 7.31 -19.34
CA ARG A 130 21.58 8.11 -19.16
C ARG A 130 21.38 9.61 -19.38
N ASP A 131 20.27 10.10 -19.96
CA ASP A 131 20.29 11.48 -20.46
C ASP A 131 19.38 12.55 -19.85
N GLU A 132 18.47 12.31 -18.89
CA GLU A 132 17.64 13.46 -18.43
C GLU A 132 17.09 13.52 -17.00
N VAL A 133 17.42 12.57 -16.10
CA VAL A 133 17.19 12.78 -14.65
C VAL A 133 18.49 13.18 -13.98
N ARG A 134 18.76 14.48 -14.06
CA ARG A 134 19.80 15.20 -13.31
C ARG A 134 19.84 14.72 -11.86
N ALA A 135 20.91 13.99 -11.55
CA ALA A 135 21.76 14.16 -10.38
C ALA A 135 21.17 15.02 -9.25
N HIS A 136 20.45 14.40 -8.29
CA HIS A 136 20.50 14.87 -6.88
C HIS A 136 19.86 13.99 -5.78
N ASP A 137 19.30 12.80 -6.06
CA ASP A 137 18.53 12.06 -5.02
C ASP A 137 18.94 10.58 -4.82
N VAL A 138 20.20 10.21 -5.10
CA VAL A 138 20.65 8.79 -5.04
C VAL A 138 21.34 8.40 -3.72
N GLU A 139 21.54 9.30 -2.76
CA GLU A 139 22.23 8.93 -1.50
C GLU A 139 21.35 9.14 -0.27
N THR A 140 20.62 8.11 0.16
CA THR A 140 20.52 7.76 1.61
C THR A 140 19.87 6.38 1.79
N THR A 141 20.67 5.35 2.04
CA THR A 141 20.21 4.08 2.63
C THR A 141 20.02 4.27 4.14
N LEU A 142 18.89 3.80 4.67
CA LEU A 142 18.46 3.98 6.07
C LEU A 142 18.96 2.85 6.98
N GLU A 143 20.28 2.70 7.12
CA GLU A 143 20.87 1.75 8.07
C GLU A 143 20.79 2.20 9.56
N ASN A 144 20.14 3.31 9.89
CA ASN A 144 20.08 3.83 11.27
C ASN A 144 18.71 4.44 11.62
N LEU A 145 17.63 3.66 11.48
CA LEU A 145 16.32 4.01 12.03
C LEU A 145 16.11 3.22 13.32
N SER A 146 16.41 3.80 14.49
CA SER A 146 16.07 3.23 15.80
C SER A 146 14.57 3.28 16.04
N ILE A 147 13.83 2.41 15.35
CA ILE A 147 12.41 2.18 15.65
C ILE A 147 12.35 1.27 16.88
N PRO A 148 11.63 1.63 17.94
CA PRO A 148 11.39 0.72 19.05
C PRO A 148 10.62 -0.49 18.51
N VAL A 149 11.30 -1.62 18.42
CA VAL A 149 10.70 -2.92 18.17
C VAL A 149 10.14 -3.37 19.50
N ASP A 150 8.83 -3.24 19.70
CA ASP A 150 8.18 -3.89 20.83
C ASP A 150 8.45 -5.40 20.76
N ARG A 151 8.93 -5.94 21.88
CA ARG A 151 9.43 -7.30 22.04
C ARG A 151 8.44 -8.17 22.78
#